data_AF-A0A9D7FVG1-F1
#
_entry.id   AF-A0A9D7FVG1-F1
#
_cell.length_a   1.000
_cell.length_b   1.000
_cell.length_c   1.000
_cell.angle_alpha   90.00
_cell.angle_beta   90.00
_cell.angle_gamma   90.00
#
_symmetry.space_group_name_H-M   'P 1'
#
loop_
_entity.id
_entity.type
_entity.pdbx_description
1 polymer ?
#
loop_
_entity_poly.entity_id
_entity_poly.type
_entity_poly.pdbx_seq_one_letter_code
_entity_poly.pdbx_strand_id
1 'polypeptide(L)'
;MSNSKKTLPPDSINNPTRRSFLTKGALLATGGVISLAMAPTQAAPITINVPETVTGGRTRFHQIYDVIVVGSGFAGLAAALEAKSHGLSVLVIEKMAVFGGNSTINGGAFAVAGSPQQKEAGIQDSPELMYQDMLKAGRGLNHRDILHVLVNGTQEAYEFTLKHGVRYKPFVQHFGGHSVPRTLQTVESSGAGIIMPMRQSAQKLGVIFKSRCKFESFIQDNQQTVVGLEVKENYYFPDENSGLVKNYGARYGVIMCSGGFSNDLRFRMIQDPQLVSDLDTTNHQGATAEGILAMLKIGATPVQLDLIQLGPWSSPDEKGFGNVSQFNTIAGYPMGIMVDARTGKRFTNELADRKAREDAILAQRDEQGKPVYPICFTNKEGAKNAQSLPAALKYQVAWQFDTLKQLADHFALPYENLQKEVDEYNTAVANGSGDRLGKDVSRAISLAEGPYFAVRVWPKVHYTMGGVQINPNAQVLNSLTGNPIQGLYAAGEVTGGPHGASRLGSCAVADGLVLGRIAGAHVATQTANPLFSTSDSDNA
;
A
#
# COMPACT_ATOMS: atom_id res chain seq x y z
N MET A 1 -31.44 -40.62 8.43
CA MET A 1 -32.84 -40.54 8.90
C MET A 1 -33.35 -39.13 8.65
N SER A 2 -34.49 -39.04 7.97
CA SER A 2 -35.22 -37.83 7.56
C SER A 2 -35.32 -36.79 8.67
N ASN A 3 -35.08 -35.51 8.36
CA ASN A 3 -35.62 -34.41 9.14
C ASN A 3 -36.20 -33.31 8.24
N SER A 4 -37.42 -32.92 8.59
CA SER A 4 -38.39 -32.17 7.80
C SER A 4 -38.19 -30.66 7.84
N LYS A 5 -38.56 -30.04 6.72
CA LYS A 5 -38.79 -28.60 6.50
C LYS A 5 -39.68 -27.95 7.56
N LYS A 6 -39.36 -26.69 7.92
CA LYS A 6 -40.35 -25.64 8.24
C LYS A 6 -39.88 -24.30 7.67
N THR A 7 -40.74 -23.72 6.85
CA THR A 7 -40.66 -22.41 6.20
C THR A 7 -41.27 -21.32 7.08
N LEU A 8 -40.70 -20.12 7.06
CA LEU A 8 -41.24 -18.88 7.66
C LEU A 8 -41.84 -17.96 6.57
N PRO A 9 -42.89 -17.16 6.87
CA PRO A 9 -43.60 -16.32 5.91
C PRO A 9 -42.97 -14.93 5.69
N PRO A 10 -43.36 -14.19 4.63
CA PRO A 10 -42.69 -12.97 4.18
C PRO A 10 -43.33 -11.67 4.73
N ASP A 11 -42.48 -10.72 5.14
CA ASP A 11 -42.89 -9.35 5.46
C ASP A 11 -42.87 -8.43 4.23
N SER A 12 -43.92 -7.62 4.15
CA SER A 12 -44.31 -6.74 3.05
C SER A 12 -43.57 -5.40 3.01
N ILE A 13 -43.26 -5.00 1.79
CA ILE A 13 -42.76 -3.71 1.30
C ILE A 13 -43.71 -2.54 1.67
N ASN A 14 -43.15 -1.39 2.09
CA ASN A 14 -43.87 -0.11 2.06
C ASN A 14 -42.95 1.03 1.57
N ASN A 15 -43.23 1.51 0.36
CA ASN A 15 -42.74 2.77 -0.21
C ASN A 15 -43.71 3.91 0.16
N PRO A 16 -43.26 5.11 0.57
CA PRO A 16 -44.14 6.25 0.76
C PRO A 16 -44.32 7.03 -0.56
N THR A 17 -45.57 7.23 -0.98
CA THR A 17 -45.95 8.17 -2.04
C THR A 17 -46.62 9.43 -1.49
N ARG A 18 -46.39 10.53 -2.21
CA ARG A 18 -46.88 11.89 -2.02
C ARG A 18 -48.43 11.96 -2.02
N ARG A 19 -49.05 12.51 -0.96
CA ARG A 19 -50.19 13.47 -0.97
C ARG A 19 -50.93 13.50 0.38
N SER A 20 -50.76 14.58 1.13
CA SER A 20 -51.66 15.11 2.16
C SER A 20 -50.97 16.33 2.78
N PHE A 21 -51.56 17.48 3.06
CA PHE A 21 -52.89 18.05 2.87
C PHE A 21 -52.66 19.58 2.98
N LEU A 22 -53.23 20.37 2.07
CA LEU A 22 -53.44 21.81 2.23
C LEU A 22 -54.78 22.00 2.94
N THR A 23 -54.87 22.78 4.02
CA THR A 23 -55.83 23.90 4.23
C THR A 23 -55.85 24.44 5.66
N LYS A 24 -56.19 25.74 5.76
CA LYS A 24 -56.28 26.67 6.90
C LYS A 24 -54.95 27.39 7.21
N GLY A 25 -54.81 28.70 7.10
CA GLY A 25 -55.76 29.78 6.81
C GLY A 25 -54.96 31.06 6.47
N ALA A 26 -55.63 32.01 5.84
CA ALA A 26 -55.04 33.17 5.18
C ALA A 26 -54.93 34.43 6.06
N LEU A 27 -54.18 35.41 5.51
CA LEU A 27 -54.06 36.85 5.82
C LEU A 27 -53.13 37.30 6.98
N LEU A 28 -51.98 37.89 6.62
CA LEU A 28 -51.79 39.35 6.54
C LEU A 28 -50.37 39.69 6.06
N ALA A 29 -50.29 40.57 5.07
CA ALA A 29 -49.06 41.19 4.60
C ALA A 29 -48.69 42.36 5.52
N THR A 30 -47.43 42.45 5.95
CA THR A 30 -46.65 43.70 6.11
C THR A 30 -45.22 43.35 6.52
N GLY A 31 -44.26 44.10 5.98
CA GLY A 31 -42.82 43.81 6.03
C GLY A 31 -42.22 43.70 7.43
N GLY A 32 -41.16 42.90 7.50
CA GLY A 32 -40.30 42.76 8.67
C GLY A 32 -39.07 41.96 8.28
N VAL A 33 -37.92 42.63 8.29
CA VAL A 33 -36.60 42.01 8.13
C VAL A 33 -36.41 41.04 9.31
N ILE A 34 -36.49 39.74 9.07
CA ILE A 34 -36.13 38.74 10.08
C ILE A 34 -34.69 38.33 9.80
N SER A 35 -33.78 38.99 10.52
CA SER A 35 -32.42 38.52 10.75
C SER A 35 -32.52 37.14 11.42
N LEU A 36 -32.17 36.08 10.69
CA LEU A 36 -31.90 34.77 11.29
C LEU A 36 -30.59 34.90 12.09
N ALA A 37 -30.75 35.16 13.39
CA ALA A 37 -29.68 35.00 14.36
C ALA A 37 -29.28 33.51 14.38
N MET A 38 -28.21 33.17 13.66
CA MET A 38 -27.48 31.93 13.91
C MET A 38 -26.83 32.07 15.28
N ALA A 39 -27.36 31.36 16.27
CA ALA A 39 -26.65 31.15 17.52
C ALA A 39 -25.28 30.52 17.18
N PRO A 40 -24.15 31.12 17.59
CA PRO A 40 -22.87 30.46 17.42
C PRO A 40 -22.90 29.22 18.32
N THR A 41 -22.93 28.04 17.72
CA THR A 41 -22.55 26.82 18.42
C THR A 41 -21.08 27.01 18.81
N GLN A 42 -20.83 27.41 20.05
CA GLN A 42 -19.50 27.31 20.65
C GLN A 42 -19.07 25.86 20.50
N ALA A 43 -18.12 25.61 19.60
CA ALA A 43 -17.35 24.39 19.64
C ALA A 43 -16.75 24.29 21.04
N ALA A 44 -17.02 23.18 21.73
CA ALA A 44 -16.36 22.91 23.00
C ALA A 44 -14.85 23.07 22.79
N PRO A 45 -14.13 23.77 23.69
CA PRO A 45 -12.70 23.93 23.56
C PRO A 45 -12.07 22.54 23.45
N ILE A 46 -11.35 22.30 22.35
CA ILE A 46 -10.48 21.14 22.21
C ILE A 46 -9.47 21.27 23.34
N THR A 47 -9.68 20.50 24.40
CA THR A 47 -8.69 20.40 25.47
C THR A 47 -7.56 19.57 24.87
N ILE A 48 -6.52 20.25 24.40
CA ILE A 48 -5.27 19.59 24.05
C ILE A 48 -4.72 19.08 25.37
N ASN A 49 -4.91 17.80 25.65
CA ASN A 49 -4.09 17.10 26.64
C ASN A 49 -2.65 17.13 26.10
N VAL A 50 -1.94 18.21 26.45
CA VAL A 50 -0.48 18.18 26.54
C VAL A 50 -0.17 16.95 27.40
N PRO A 51 0.71 16.02 26.95
CA PRO A 51 1.10 14.93 27.82
C PRO A 51 1.57 15.55 29.13
N GLU A 52 1.06 15.06 30.26
CA GLU A 52 1.78 15.26 31.50
C GLU A 52 3.23 14.86 31.19
N THR A 53 4.15 15.83 31.25
CA THR A 53 5.52 15.51 31.60
C THR A 53 5.39 14.69 32.86
N VAL A 54 5.67 13.40 32.77
CA VAL A 54 5.69 12.48 33.90
C VAL A 54 6.71 13.06 34.87
N THR A 55 6.19 13.87 35.78
CA THR A 55 6.93 14.52 36.83
C THR A 55 6.91 13.54 37.98
N GLY A 56 7.99 12.78 38.12
CA GLY A 56 8.36 12.19 39.41
C GLY A 56 7.96 10.74 39.70
N GLY A 57 7.49 9.94 38.72
CA GLY A 57 7.33 8.49 38.88
C GLY A 57 8.20 7.71 37.89
N ARG A 58 9.02 6.76 38.35
CA ARG A 58 9.72 5.82 37.45
C ARG A 58 8.67 5.03 36.65
N THR A 59 8.65 5.16 35.33
CA THR A 59 7.82 4.32 34.45
C THR A 59 8.14 2.85 34.73
N ARG A 60 7.15 2.08 35.22
CA ARG A 60 7.31 0.64 35.39
C ARG A 60 7.16 -0.06 34.05
N PHE A 61 8.21 -0.73 33.59
CA PHE A 61 8.16 -1.60 32.41
C PHE A 61 7.69 -2.99 32.80
N HIS A 62 6.72 -3.51 32.06
CA HIS A 62 6.19 -4.86 32.25
C HIS A 62 7.10 -5.91 31.62
N GLN A 63 7.75 -5.56 30.50
CA GLN A 63 8.71 -6.39 29.77
C GLN A 63 9.77 -5.48 29.16
N ILE A 64 11.01 -5.98 29.04
CA ILE A 64 12.14 -5.24 28.47
C ILE A 64 12.82 -6.13 27.42
N TYR A 65 13.02 -5.58 26.23
CA TYR A 65 13.68 -6.20 25.10
C TYR A 65 14.87 -5.34 24.68
N ASP A 66 15.78 -5.90 23.88
CA ASP A 66 16.84 -5.09 23.29
C ASP A 66 16.29 -4.18 22.20
N VAL A 67 15.42 -4.74 21.35
CA VAL A 67 14.75 -4.02 20.25
C VAL A 67 13.28 -4.38 20.22
N ILE A 68 12.42 -3.36 20.06
CA ILE A 68 11.00 -3.56 19.75
C ILE A 68 10.73 -3.09 18.33
N VAL A 69 10.13 -3.96 17.53
CA VAL A 69 9.71 -3.68 16.15
C VAL A 69 8.19 -3.56 16.10
N VAL A 70 7.68 -2.45 15.58
CA VAL A 70 6.24 -2.17 15.49
C VAL A 70 5.76 -2.43 14.07
N GLY A 71 5.05 -3.54 13.86
CA GLY A 71 4.55 -3.97 12.56
C GLY A 71 5.29 -5.21 12.04
N SER A 72 4.53 -6.11 11.40
CA SER A 72 5.00 -7.45 11.03
C SER A 72 5.11 -7.69 9.52
N GLY A 73 5.12 -6.61 8.72
CA GLY A 73 5.34 -6.66 7.27
C GLY A 73 6.79 -6.93 6.86
N PHE A 74 7.14 -6.68 5.59
CA PHE A 74 8.49 -6.94 5.06
C PHE A 74 9.58 -6.22 5.87
N ALA A 75 9.41 -4.92 6.13
CA ALA A 75 10.34 -4.13 6.93
C ALA A 75 10.48 -4.64 8.36
N GLY A 76 9.37 -5.00 9.01
CA GLY A 76 9.38 -5.52 10.37
C GLY A 76 10.13 -6.85 10.49
N LEU A 77 9.87 -7.79 9.57
CA LEU A 77 10.56 -9.08 9.57
C LEU A 77 12.04 -8.97 9.21
N ALA A 78 12.38 -8.10 8.24
CA ALA A 78 13.76 -7.81 7.89
C ALA A 78 14.54 -7.21 9.07
N ALA A 79 13.98 -6.19 9.72
CA ALA A 79 14.57 -5.57 10.90
C ALA A 79 14.74 -6.55 12.05
N ALA A 80 13.72 -7.35 12.33
CA ALA A 80 13.76 -8.31 13.43
C ALA A 80 14.78 -9.43 13.20
N LEU A 81 14.85 -9.99 11.99
CA LEU A 81 15.83 -11.01 11.64
C LEU A 81 17.26 -10.47 11.64
N GLU A 82 17.49 -9.27 11.10
CA GLU A 82 18.81 -8.65 11.08
C GLU A 82 19.28 -8.35 12.51
N ALA A 83 18.47 -7.66 13.32
CA ALA A 83 18.79 -7.40 14.73
C ALA A 83 19.03 -8.70 15.53
N LYS A 84 18.23 -9.74 15.28
CA LYS A 84 18.42 -11.04 15.92
C LYS A 84 19.72 -11.73 15.52
N SER A 85 20.18 -11.53 14.28
CA SER A 85 21.47 -12.06 13.82
C SER A 85 22.67 -11.45 14.53
N HIS A 86 22.50 -10.26 15.12
CA HIS A 86 23.47 -9.61 16.00
C HIS A 86 23.33 -10.00 17.48
N GLY A 87 22.52 -11.01 17.80
CA GLY A 87 22.39 -11.56 19.15
C GLY A 87 21.36 -10.84 20.04
N LEU A 88 20.65 -9.83 19.53
CA LEU A 88 19.69 -9.07 20.31
C LEU A 88 18.40 -9.86 20.62
N SER A 89 17.78 -9.58 21.77
CA SER A 89 16.42 -9.99 22.08
C SER A 89 15.41 -9.07 21.39
N VAL A 90 14.57 -9.63 20.53
CA VAL A 90 13.66 -8.86 19.66
C VAL A 90 12.21 -9.23 19.94
N LEU A 91 11.38 -8.20 20.15
CA LEU A 91 9.93 -8.30 20.13
C LEU A 91 9.38 -7.66 18.85
N VAL A 92 8.51 -8.36 18.14
CA VAL A 92 7.67 -7.82 17.07
C VAL A 92 6.22 -7.72 17.56
N ILE A 93 5.64 -6.52 17.54
CA ILE A 93 4.22 -6.31 17.85
C ILE A 93 3.40 -6.04 16.59
N GLU A 94 2.16 -6.51 16.57
CA GLU A 94 1.21 -6.36 15.47
C GLU A 94 -0.17 -6.05 16.05
N LYS A 95 -0.79 -4.93 15.63
CA LYS A 95 -2.11 -4.54 16.15
C LYS A 95 -3.21 -5.45 15.65
N MET A 96 -3.04 -6.02 14.45
CA MET A 96 -4.01 -6.91 13.84
C MET A 96 -3.97 -8.31 14.45
N ALA A 97 -5.02 -9.09 14.25
CA ALA A 97 -5.08 -10.50 14.68
C ALA A 97 -4.14 -11.41 13.87
N VAL A 98 -3.75 -10.97 12.67
CA VAL A 98 -2.90 -11.70 11.73
C VAL A 98 -1.68 -10.87 11.36
N PHE A 99 -0.57 -11.53 11.11
CA PHE A 99 0.70 -10.89 10.77
C PHE A 99 0.81 -10.54 9.28
N GLY A 100 1.61 -9.52 8.98
CA GLY A 100 2.14 -9.18 7.67
C GLY A 100 1.46 -8.03 6.91
N GLY A 101 0.29 -7.56 7.34
CA GLY A 101 -0.36 -6.37 6.76
C GLY A 101 -0.45 -6.37 5.23
N ASN A 102 -0.22 -5.21 4.60
CA ASN A 102 -0.15 -5.08 3.12
C ASN A 102 0.94 -5.96 2.48
N SER A 103 1.99 -6.28 3.24
CA SER A 103 3.08 -7.12 2.76
C SER A 103 2.62 -8.55 2.47
N THR A 104 1.62 -9.07 3.17
CA THR A 104 1.09 -10.42 2.89
C THR A 104 0.23 -10.46 1.62
N ILE A 105 -0.56 -9.42 1.36
CA ILE A 105 -1.65 -9.46 0.36
C ILE A 105 -1.26 -8.95 -1.03
N ASN A 106 -0.05 -8.42 -1.22
CA ASN A 106 0.42 -8.03 -2.56
C ASN A 106 0.80 -9.26 -3.42
N GLY A 107 1.09 -9.03 -4.70
CA GLY A 107 1.39 -10.10 -5.68
C GLY A 107 2.78 -10.77 -5.57
N GLY A 108 3.55 -10.52 -4.51
CA GLY A 108 4.86 -11.13 -4.27
C GLY A 108 5.95 -10.65 -5.23
N ALA A 109 5.81 -9.42 -5.73
CA ALA A 109 6.66 -8.85 -6.77
C ALA A 109 7.80 -8.01 -6.16
N PHE A 110 9.05 -8.39 -6.42
CA PHE A 110 10.24 -7.77 -5.82
C PHE A 110 11.23 -7.32 -6.90
N ALA A 111 11.49 -6.01 -6.99
CA ALA A 111 12.51 -5.46 -7.88
C ALA A 111 13.92 -5.77 -7.33
N VAL A 112 14.73 -6.47 -8.12
CA VAL A 112 16.13 -6.74 -7.80
C VAL A 112 16.98 -6.39 -9.02
N ALA A 113 17.90 -5.45 -8.87
CA ALA A 113 18.77 -5.05 -9.97
C ALA A 113 19.98 -6.00 -10.08
N GLY A 114 20.18 -6.58 -11.27
CA GLY A 114 21.31 -7.48 -11.54
C GLY A 114 21.14 -8.89 -10.96
N SER A 115 19.89 -9.32 -10.74
CA SER A 115 19.57 -10.64 -10.17
C SER A 115 20.09 -11.81 -11.02
N PRO A 116 20.30 -13.01 -10.42
CA PRO A 116 20.67 -14.21 -11.17
C PRO A 116 19.72 -14.54 -12.32
N GLN A 117 18.41 -14.34 -12.12
CA GLN A 117 17.37 -14.56 -13.13
C GLN A 117 17.49 -13.61 -14.32
N GLN A 118 17.94 -12.36 -14.10
CA GLN A 118 18.24 -11.44 -15.20
C GLN A 118 19.47 -11.89 -15.98
N LYS A 119 20.53 -12.32 -15.28
CA LYS A 119 21.76 -12.83 -15.92
C LYS A 119 21.48 -14.05 -16.79
N GLU A 120 20.70 -15.00 -16.29
CA GLU A 120 20.28 -16.20 -17.03
C GLU A 120 19.44 -15.83 -18.26
N ALA A 121 18.59 -14.80 -18.16
CA ALA A 121 17.81 -14.28 -19.28
C ALA A 121 18.61 -13.33 -20.22
N GLY A 122 19.91 -13.13 -19.99
CA GLY A 122 20.74 -12.22 -20.79
C GLY A 122 20.42 -10.73 -20.63
N ILE A 123 19.67 -10.34 -19.60
CA ILE A 123 19.23 -8.96 -19.34
C ILE A 123 20.35 -8.20 -18.61
N GLN A 124 20.78 -7.09 -19.21
CA GLN A 124 21.73 -6.16 -18.60
C GLN A 124 20.97 -5.15 -17.72
N ASP A 125 21.24 -5.16 -16.41
CA ASP A 125 20.64 -4.23 -15.45
C ASP A 125 21.67 -3.85 -14.38
N SER A 126 21.41 -2.75 -13.67
CA SER A 126 22.29 -2.25 -12.62
C SER A 126 21.52 -1.44 -11.57
N PRO A 127 22.04 -1.32 -10.33
CA PRO A 127 21.47 -0.40 -9.34
C PRO A 127 21.33 1.02 -9.87
N GLU A 128 22.27 1.50 -10.68
CA GLU A 128 22.22 2.81 -11.31
C GLU A 128 21.06 2.93 -12.31
N LEU A 129 20.82 1.93 -13.15
CA LEU A 129 19.68 1.95 -14.06
C LEU A 129 18.35 1.94 -13.29
N MET A 130 18.26 1.14 -12.22
CA MET A 130 17.10 1.15 -11.33
C MET A 130 16.92 2.49 -10.62
N TYR A 131 18.01 3.16 -10.20
CA TYR A 131 17.99 4.50 -9.63
C TYR A 131 17.40 5.52 -10.60
N GLN A 132 17.85 5.52 -11.86
CA GLN A 132 17.33 6.43 -12.89
C GLN A 132 15.83 6.19 -13.16
N ASP A 133 15.40 4.92 -13.23
CA ASP A 133 13.98 4.58 -13.40
C ASP A 133 13.12 5.09 -12.23
N MET A 134 13.58 4.89 -10.99
CA MET A 134 12.89 5.35 -9.79
C MET A 134 12.88 6.87 -9.65
N LEU A 135 13.97 7.55 -10.02
CA LEU A 135 14.06 9.01 -10.01
C LEU A 135 13.10 9.63 -11.04
N LYS A 136 13.02 9.02 -12.23
CA LYS A 136 12.05 9.41 -13.27
C LYS A 136 10.62 9.24 -12.79
N ALA A 137 10.28 8.06 -12.24
CA ALA A 137 8.95 7.79 -11.70
C ALA A 137 8.58 8.75 -10.56
N GLY A 138 9.51 8.99 -9.64
CA GLY A 138 9.34 9.92 -8.52
C GLY A 138 9.38 11.40 -8.92
N ARG A 139 9.49 11.73 -10.22
CA ARG A 139 9.53 13.10 -10.76
C ARG A 139 10.61 13.96 -10.13
N GLY A 140 11.74 13.35 -9.76
CA GLY A 140 12.86 14.03 -9.11
C GLY A 140 12.64 14.40 -7.63
N LEU A 141 11.49 14.05 -7.04
CA LEU A 141 11.18 14.32 -5.63
C LEU A 141 11.78 13.27 -4.67
N ASN A 142 12.51 12.29 -5.18
CA ASN A 142 13.15 11.28 -4.34
C ASN A 142 14.28 11.89 -3.49
N HIS A 143 14.38 11.46 -2.25
CA HIS A 143 15.56 11.72 -1.42
C HIS A 143 16.69 10.83 -1.92
N ARG A 144 17.68 11.44 -2.58
CA ARG A 144 18.68 10.72 -3.38
C ARG A 144 19.59 9.82 -2.56
N ASP A 145 19.99 10.25 -1.37
CA ASP A 145 20.78 9.48 -0.42
C ASP A 145 20.07 8.19 -0.01
N ILE A 146 18.79 8.28 0.35
CA ILE A 146 17.97 7.11 0.70
C ILE A 146 17.72 6.23 -0.53
N LEU A 147 17.46 6.82 -1.69
CA LEU A 147 17.26 6.08 -2.94
C LEU A 147 18.52 5.32 -3.36
N HIS A 148 19.71 5.91 -3.19
CA HIS A 148 20.99 5.24 -3.45
C HIS A 148 21.18 4.03 -2.54
N VAL A 149 20.93 4.17 -1.24
CA VAL A 149 20.98 3.06 -0.29
C VAL A 149 20.02 1.95 -0.71
N LEU A 150 18.80 2.30 -1.08
CA LEU A 150 17.77 1.36 -1.49
C LEU A 150 18.19 0.53 -2.71
N VAL A 151 18.57 1.16 -3.83
CA VAL A 151 18.86 0.42 -5.06
C VAL A 151 20.08 -0.50 -4.92
N ASN A 152 21.09 -0.07 -4.16
CA ASN A 152 22.32 -0.84 -3.95
C ASN A 152 22.10 -2.02 -3.00
N GLY A 153 21.14 -1.93 -2.08
CA GLY A 153 20.84 -3.03 -1.14
C GLY A 153 19.97 -4.15 -1.72
N THR A 154 19.44 -4.02 -2.94
CA THR A 154 18.43 -4.98 -3.46
C THR A 154 18.95 -6.41 -3.62
N GLN A 155 20.19 -6.58 -4.07
CA GLN A 155 20.81 -7.91 -4.24
C GLN A 155 21.03 -8.62 -2.89
N GLU A 156 21.53 -7.90 -1.89
CA GLU A 156 21.71 -8.46 -0.55
C GLU A 156 20.37 -8.78 0.12
N ALA A 157 19.35 -7.92 -0.08
CA ALA A 157 17.99 -8.19 0.40
C ALA A 157 17.41 -9.44 -0.27
N TYR A 158 17.68 -9.67 -1.55
CA TYR A 158 17.33 -10.91 -2.23
C TYR A 158 18.00 -12.13 -1.61
N GLU A 159 19.32 -12.11 -1.42
CA GLU A 159 20.06 -13.21 -0.79
C GLU A 159 19.57 -13.47 0.65
N PHE A 160 19.26 -12.40 1.39
CA PHE A 160 18.66 -12.47 2.72
C PHE A 160 17.32 -13.21 2.69
N THR A 161 16.43 -12.90 1.74
CA THR A 161 15.15 -13.62 1.62
C THR A 161 15.35 -15.11 1.31
N LEU A 162 16.31 -15.47 0.45
CA LEU A 162 16.63 -16.87 0.16
C LEU A 162 17.14 -17.61 1.40
N LYS A 163 18.05 -17.00 2.17
CA LYS A 163 18.57 -17.53 3.44
C LYS A 163 17.44 -17.88 4.42
N HIS A 164 16.36 -17.11 4.38
CA HIS A 164 15.20 -17.29 5.25
C HIS A 164 14.06 -18.10 4.61
N GLY A 165 14.32 -18.80 3.51
CA GLY A 165 13.43 -19.81 2.93
C GLY A 165 12.45 -19.31 1.87
N VAL A 166 12.60 -18.06 1.40
CA VAL A 166 11.79 -17.54 0.30
C VAL A 166 12.19 -18.21 -1.02
N ARG A 167 11.20 -18.45 -1.88
CA ARG A 167 11.41 -19.01 -3.22
C ARG A 167 10.77 -18.13 -4.28
N TYR A 168 11.51 -17.92 -5.37
CA TYR A 168 11.07 -17.12 -6.51
C TYR A 168 10.91 -18.00 -7.74
N LYS A 169 10.03 -17.59 -8.65
CA LYS A 169 9.87 -18.21 -9.98
C LYS A 169 11.15 -17.99 -10.81
N PRO A 170 11.46 -18.89 -11.75
CA PRO A 170 12.69 -18.85 -12.54
C PRO A 170 12.61 -17.87 -13.74
N PHE A 171 11.89 -16.76 -13.58
CA PHE A 171 11.77 -15.74 -14.62
C PHE A 171 11.58 -14.36 -14.01
N VAL A 172 11.81 -13.33 -14.83
CA VAL A 172 11.58 -11.92 -14.47
C VAL A 172 10.41 -11.32 -15.25
N GLN A 173 9.67 -10.43 -14.58
CA GLN A 173 8.57 -9.67 -15.14
C GLN A 173 9.00 -8.24 -15.49
N HIS A 174 8.33 -7.66 -16.48
CA HIS A 174 8.52 -6.27 -16.88
C HIS A 174 7.31 -5.45 -16.46
N PHE A 175 7.45 -4.71 -15.37
CA PHE A 175 6.41 -3.80 -14.91
C PHE A 175 6.58 -2.42 -15.57
N GLY A 176 5.48 -1.69 -15.73
CA GLY A 176 5.50 -0.37 -16.35
C GLY A 176 6.41 0.61 -15.62
N GLY A 177 7.12 1.45 -16.39
CA GLY A 177 8.11 2.42 -15.92
C GLY A 177 9.52 1.89 -15.66
N HIS A 178 9.73 0.56 -15.64
CA HIS A 178 11.08 0.01 -15.62
C HIS A 178 11.68 0.00 -17.04
N SER A 179 12.95 0.38 -17.18
CA SER A 179 13.67 0.32 -18.46
C SER A 179 13.97 -1.11 -18.90
N VAL A 180 14.16 -2.03 -17.96
CA VAL A 180 14.38 -3.47 -18.24
C VAL A 180 13.57 -4.36 -17.29
N PRO A 181 13.29 -5.62 -17.65
CA PRO A 181 12.63 -6.56 -16.75
C PRO A 181 13.53 -6.88 -15.55
N ARG A 182 13.05 -6.59 -14.33
CA ARG A 182 13.78 -6.81 -13.07
C ARG A 182 12.92 -7.28 -11.89
N THR A 183 11.64 -7.53 -12.16
CA THR A 183 10.71 -7.89 -11.10
C THR A 183 10.69 -9.40 -10.93
N LEU A 184 11.22 -9.88 -9.82
CA LEU A 184 11.05 -11.27 -9.37
C LEU A 184 9.64 -11.47 -8.84
N GLN A 185 9.14 -12.70 -8.89
CA GLN A 185 7.86 -13.07 -8.30
C GLN A 185 8.01 -14.31 -7.42
N THR A 186 7.45 -14.29 -6.21
CA THR A 186 7.35 -15.49 -5.36
C THR A 186 6.62 -16.63 -6.08
N VAL A 187 6.94 -17.88 -5.78
CA VAL A 187 6.25 -19.06 -6.35
C VAL A 187 4.74 -19.01 -6.09
N GLU A 188 4.35 -18.57 -4.89
CA GLU A 188 2.96 -18.43 -4.43
C GLU A 188 2.22 -17.27 -5.11
N SER A 189 2.94 -16.43 -5.88
CA SER A 189 2.39 -15.21 -6.53
C SER A 189 1.72 -14.27 -5.53
N SER A 190 2.27 -14.23 -4.32
CA SER A 190 1.74 -13.49 -3.18
C SER A 190 2.88 -13.10 -2.25
N GLY A 191 2.79 -11.94 -1.61
CA GLY A 191 3.74 -11.50 -0.59
C GLY A 191 3.78 -12.43 0.63
N ALA A 192 2.76 -13.27 0.84
CA ALA A 192 2.80 -14.38 1.78
C ALA A 192 3.98 -15.34 1.55
N GLY A 193 4.44 -15.49 0.30
CA GLY A 193 5.63 -16.26 -0.06
C GLY A 193 6.94 -15.70 0.50
N ILE A 194 6.95 -14.44 0.95
CA ILE A 194 8.05 -13.81 1.70
C ILE A 194 7.74 -13.82 3.20
N ILE A 195 6.55 -13.35 3.59
CA ILE A 195 6.16 -13.20 5.01
C ILE A 195 6.23 -14.50 5.79
N MET A 196 5.66 -15.58 5.26
CA MET A 196 5.55 -16.85 5.96
C MET A 196 6.92 -17.49 6.28
N PRO A 197 7.80 -17.73 5.29
CA PRO A 197 9.10 -18.33 5.56
C PRO A 197 10.00 -17.44 6.43
N MET A 198 10.01 -16.12 6.21
CA MET A 198 10.79 -15.19 7.04
C MET A 198 10.31 -15.19 8.49
N ARG A 199 9.00 -15.15 8.74
CA ARG A 199 8.44 -15.23 10.10
C ARG A 199 8.79 -16.56 10.75
N GLN A 200 8.65 -17.68 10.04
CA GLN A 200 9.03 -19.00 10.57
C GLN A 200 10.52 -19.06 10.94
N SER A 201 11.38 -18.48 10.11
CA SER A 201 12.81 -18.37 10.40
C SER A 201 13.06 -17.51 11.65
N ALA A 202 12.39 -16.35 11.76
CA ALA A 202 12.52 -15.47 12.92
C ALA A 202 12.08 -16.16 14.23
N GLN A 203 10.97 -16.89 14.19
CA GLN A 203 10.48 -17.67 15.33
C GLN A 203 11.47 -18.78 15.73
N LYS A 204 12.04 -19.50 14.76
CA LYS A 204 13.07 -20.53 15.02
C LYS A 204 14.33 -19.94 15.66
N LEU A 205 14.67 -18.70 15.32
CA LEU A 205 15.79 -17.96 15.91
C LEU A 205 15.46 -17.34 17.27
N GLY A 206 14.21 -17.43 17.74
CA GLY A 206 13.79 -16.93 19.06
C GLY A 206 13.31 -15.47 19.07
N VAL A 207 12.92 -14.91 17.91
CA VAL A 207 12.18 -13.63 17.88
C VAL A 207 10.77 -13.86 18.45
N ILE A 208 10.35 -12.97 19.35
CA ILE A 208 9.02 -13.04 19.98
C ILE A 208 8.04 -12.22 19.16
N PHE A 209 6.85 -12.77 18.93
CA PHE A 209 5.77 -12.12 18.18
C PHE A 209 4.53 -11.98 19.05
N LYS A 210 3.91 -10.80 19.05
CA LYS A 210 2.61 -10.54 19.66
C LYS A 210 1.65 -9.90 18.66
N SER A 211 0.66 -10.68 18.19
CA SER A 211 -0.51 -10.11 17.51
C SER A 211 -1.49 -9.54 18.53
N ARG A 212 -2.47 -8.75 18.07
CA ARG A 212 -3.39 -8.01 18.95
C ARG A 212 -2.66 -7.16 19.99
N CYS A 213 -1.50 -6.62 19.61
CA CYS A 213 -0.69 -5.75 20.45
C CYS A 213 -0.52 -4.43 19.70
N LYS A 214 -1.35 -3.44 20.06
CA LYS A 214 -1.39 -2.14 19.40
C LYS A 214 -0.40 -1.18 20.08
N PHE A 215 0.43 -0.51 19.29
CA PHE A 215 1.24 0.62 19.75
C PHE A 215 0.34 1.85 20.01
N GLU A 216 0.51 2.51 21.15
CA GLU A 216 -0.24 3.72 21.52
C GLU A 216 0.65 4.96 21.57
N SER A 217 1.80 4.90 22.26
CA SER A 217 2.68 6.06 22.43
C SER A 217 4.13 5.67 22.73
N PHE A 218 5.05 6.60 22.46
CA PHE A 218 6.46 6.46 22.83
C PHE A 218 6.68 6.82 24.30
N ILE A 219 7.57 6.08 24.96
CA ILE A 219 8.09 6.42 26.28
C ILE A 219 9.48 7.01 26.08
N GLN A 220 9.68 8.26 26.50
CA GLN A 220 10.96 8.95 26.42
C GLN A 220 11.58 9.14 27.80
N ASP A 221 12.90 9.07 27.89
CA ASP A 221 13.64 9.43 29.11
C ASP A 221 13.81 10.96 29.25
N ASN A 222 14.50 11.39 30.32
CA ASN A 222 14.74 12.82 30.59
C ASN A 222 15.60 13.52 29.53
N GLN A 223 16.31 12.76 28.68
CA GLN A 223 17.07 13.28 27.54
C GLN A 223 16.26 13.20 26.23
N GLN A 224 14.97 12.89 26.30
CA GLN A 224 14.08 12.70 25.15
C GLN A 224 14.47 11.51 24.25
N THR A 225 15.29 10.58 24.75
CA THR A 225 15.58 9.32 24.04
C THR A 225 14.36 8.41 24.11
N VAL A 226 13.97 7.80 22.99
CA VAL A 226 12.92 6.77 22.99
C VAL A 226 13.48 5.50 23.64
N VAL A 227 12.90 5.13 24.78
CA VAL A 227 13.33 3.98 25.61
C VAL A 227 12.28 2.88 25.69
N GLY A 228 11.13 3.05 25.03
CA GLY A 228 10.05 2.09 25.09
C GLY A 228 8.76 2.58 24.47
N LEU A 229 7.70 1.79 24.68
CA LEU A 229 6.37 2.01 24.14
C LEU A 229 5.31 1.72 25.19
N GLU A 230 4.25 2.52 25.16
CA GLU A 230 2.94 2.10 25.67
C GLU A 230 2.22 1.30 24.57
N VAL A 231 1.64 0.16 24.94
CA VAL A 231 0.91 -0.73 24.05
C VAL A 231 -0.41 -1.19 24.67
N LYS A 232 -1.38 -1.57 23.84
CA LYS A 232 -2.59 -2.31 24.24
C LYS A 232 -2.46 -3.78 23.83
N GLU A 233 -2.24 -4.67 24.80
CA GLU A 233 -2.32 -6.12 24.58
C GLU A 233 -3.76 -6.60 24.47
N ASN A 234 -4.02 -7.67 23.71
CA ASN A 234 -5.37 -8.21 23.46
C ASN A 234 -6.31 -7.18 22.82
N TYR A 235 -5.78 -6.27 22.01
CA TYR A 235 -6.56 -5.32 21.24
C TYR A 235 -7.41 -6.03 20.16
N TYR A 236 -8.67 -5.60 20.02
CA TYR A 236 -9.63 -6.06 19.04
C TYR A 236 -9.94 -4.93 18.07
N PHE A 237 -9.19 -4.86 16.97
CA PHE A 237 -9.46 -3.88 15.92
C PHE A 237 -10.92 -3.94 15.42
N PRO A 238 -11.62 -2.80 15.23
CA PRO A 238 -11.18 -1.41 15.45
C PRO A 238 -11.62 -0.81 16.81
N ASP A 239 -11.95 -1.63 17.82
CA ASP A 239 -12.42 -1.16 19.13
C ASP A 239 -11.28 -0.55 19.95
N GLU A 240 -11.18 0.78 19.93
CA GLU A 240 -10.18 1.57 20.67
C GLU A 240 -10.25 1.44 22.19
N ASN A 241 -11.38 0.99 22.74
CA ASN A 241 -11.55 0.75 24.18
C ASN A 241 -11.10 -0.66 24.59
N SER A 242 -10.78 -1.53 23.62
CA SER A 242 -10.33 -2.89 23.89
C SER A 242 -8.84 -2.97 24.24
N GLY A 243 -8.48 -4.05 24.91
CA GLY A 243 -7.10 -4.36 25.28
C GLY A 243 -6.67 -3.80 26.63
N LEU A 244 -5.46 -4.17 27.04
CA LEU A 244 -4.88 -3.84 28.33
C LEU A 244 -3.61 -3.02 28.11
N VAL A 245 -3.56 -1.82 28.70
CA VAL A 245 -2.40 -0.94 28.60
C VAL A 245 -1.20 -1.56 29.33
N LYS A 246 -0.07 -1.60 28.64
CA LYS A 246 1.23 -2.11 29.12
C LYS A 246 2.35 -1.19 28.63
N ASN A 247 3.41 -1.12 29.41
CA ASN A 247 4.65 -0.42 29.06
C ASN A 247 5.75 -1.43 28.78
N TYR A 248 6.37 -1.36 27.61
CA TYR A 248 7.52 -2.18 27.22
C TYR A 248 8.77 -1.34 27.02
N GLY A 249 9.89 -1.79 27.57
CA GLY A 249 11.19 -1.13 27.45
C GLY A 249 12.00 -1.69 26.28
N ALA A 250 12.77 -0.83 25.64
CA ALA A 250 13.70 -1.16 24.56
C ALA A 250 15.10 -0.65 24.92
N ARG A 251 16.08 -1.56 25.09
CA ARG A 251 17.43 -1.17 25.53
C ARG A 251 18.17 -0.35 24.49
N TYR A 252 18.04 -0.70 23.22
CA TYR A 252 18.79 -0.07 22.12
C TYR A 252 17.92 0.80 21.23
N GLY A 253 16.63 0.48 21.10
CA GLY A 253 15.68 1.34 20.42
C GLY A 253 14.44 0.64 19.89
N VAL A 254 13.57 1.44 19.29
CA VAL A 254 12.32 1.03 18.65
C VAL A 254 12.43 1.25 17.15
N ILE A 255 11.98 0.26 16.37
CA ILE A 255 11.91 0.34 14.91
C ILE A 255 10.44 0.36 14.48
N MET A 256 9.99 1.50 13.94
CA MET A 256 8.65 1.68 13.41
C MET A 256 8.57 1.11 11.99
N CYS A 257 7.77 0.06 11.83
CA CYS A 257 7.53 -0.65 10.56
C CYS A 257 6.02 -0.77 10.30
N SER A 258 5.24 0.25 10.70
CA SER A 258 3.77 0.21 10.79
C SER A 258 3.05 0.28 9.44
N GLY A 259 3.78 0.48 8.35
CA GLY A 259 3.21 0.70 7.02
C GLY A 259 2.64 2.11 6.82
N GLY A 260 1.93 2.29 5.71
CA GLY A 260 1.32 3.56 5.32
C GLY A 260 -0.08 3.78 5.89
N PHE A 261 -0.75 4.81 5.36
CA PHE A 261 -2.04 5.30 5.87
C PHE A 261 -3.17 5.31 4.83
N SER A 262 -3.03 4.55 3.74
CA SER A 262 -3.98 4.50 2.62
C SER A 262 -5.44 4.17 3.02
N ASN A 263 -5.65 3.48 4.15
CA ASN A 263 -6.98 3.12 4.65
C ASN A 263 -7.46 4.01 5.81
N ASP A 264 -6.68 5.01 6.23
CA ASP A 264 -7.14 6.05 7.15
C ASP A 264 -7.89 7.13 6.37
N LEU A 265 -9.21 6.97 6.28
CA LEU A 265 -10.05 7.87 5.49
C LEU A 265 -9.92 9.34 5.92
N ARG A 266 -9.91 9.59 7.24
CA ARG A 266 -9.77 10.95 7.75
C ARG A 266 -8.41 11.52 7.40
N PHE A 267 -7.34 10.77 7.67
CA PHE A 267 -5.99 11.28 7.46
C PHE A 267 -5.68 11.46 5.97
N ARG A 268 -6.03 10.49 5.11
CA ARG A 268 -5.81 10.61 3.65
C ARG A 268 -6.59 11.77 3.04
N MET A 269 -7.81 12.06 3.52
CA MET A 269 -8.61 13.19 3.02
C MET A 269 -8.07 14.56 3.45
N ILE A 270 -7.38 14.65 4.59
CA ILE A 270 -6.67 15.88 4.99
C ILE A 270 -5.52 16.17 4.02
N GLN A 271 -4.87 15.13 3.52
CA GLN A 271 -3.75 15.26 2.58
C GLN A 271 -4.23 15.51 1.15
N ASP A 272 -5.23 14.74 0.70
CA ASP A 272 -5.88 14.90 -0.60
C ASP A 272 -7.41 14.76 -0.45
N PRO A 273 -8.18 15.87 -0.53
CA PRO A 273 -9.63 15.86 -0.32
C PRO A 273 -10.39 15.11 -1.42
N GLN A 274 -9.75 14.71 -2.53
CA GLN A 274 -10.37 13.90 -3.58
C GLN A 274 -10.47 12.41 -3.20
N LEU A 275 -9.68 11.95 -2.21
CA LEU A 275 -9.62 10.55 -1.77
C LEU A 275 -10.74 10.20 -0.78
N VAL A 276 -11.96 10.55 -1.15
CA VAL A 276 -13.19 10.35 -0.35
C VAL A 276 -13.56 8.87 -0.19
N SER A 277 -14.59 8.57 0.60
CA SER A 277 -15.03 7.20 0.93
C SER A 277 -15.42 6.34 -0.27
N ASP A 278 -15.86 6.97 -1.36
CA ASP A 278 -16.33 6.27 -2.56
C ASP A 278 -15.17 5.70 -3.39
N LEU A 279 -13.95 6.16 -3.13
CA LEU A 279 -12.74 5.58 -3.69
C LEU A 279 -12.24 4.46 -2.77
N ASP A 280 -12.46 3.23 -3.21
CA ASP A 280 -12.00 2.03 -2.51
C ASP A 280 -10.46 2.00 -2.38
N THR A 281 -9.96 1.16 -1.47
CA THR A 281 -8.53 0.96 -1.27
C THR A 281 -8.15 -0.49 -1.51
N THR A 282 -6.89 -0.70 -1.92
CA THR A 282 -6.31 -2.04 -2.03
C THR A 282 -5.69 -2.54 -0.73
N ASN A 283 -5.73 -1.72 0.32
CA ASN A 283 -5.00 -1.94 1.56
C ASN A 283 -5.77 -2.77 2.58
N HIS A 284 -5.05 -3.44 3.47
CA HIS A 284 -5.67 -4.05 4.65
C HIS A 284 -6.19 -2.97 5.60
N GLN A 285 -7.16 -3.36 6.44
CA GLN A 285 -7.89 -2.40 7.27
C GLN A 285 -7.02 -1.62 8.27
N GLY A 286 -5.90 -2.21 8.69
CA GLY A 286 -4.99 -1.63 9.68
C GLY A 286 -3.93 -0.67 9.12
N ALA A 287 -3.93 -0.38 7.80
CA ALA A 287 -3.02 0.58 7.16
C ALA A 287 -3.48 2.02 7.43
N THR A 288 -3.26 2.47 8.66
CA THR A 288 -3.74 3.74 9.21
C THR A 288 -2.62 4.56 9.87
N ALA A 289 -2.86 5.85 10.11
CA ALA A 289 -1.79 6.82 10.33
C ALA A 289 -1.22 6.89 11.77
N GLU A 290 -1.64 6.05 12.70
CA GLU A 290 -1.34 6.21 14.13
C GLU A 290 0.17 6.22 14.41
N GLY A 291 0.95 5.35 13.73
CA GLY A 291 2.40 5.30 13.86
C GLY A 291 3.09 6.58 13.40
N ILE A 292 2.66 7.13 12.26
CA ILE A 292 3.17 8.40 11.72
C ILE A 292 2.81 9.54 12.69
N LEU A 293 1.53 9.65 13.06
CA LEU A 293 1.06 10.70 13.96
C LEU A 293 1.77 10.70 15.31
N ALA A 294 2.04 9.52 15.88
CA ALA A 294 2.78 9.41 17.13
C ALA A 294 4.24 9.87 16.99
N MET A 295 4.89 9.59 15.86
CA MET A 295 6.25 10.08 15.59
C MET A 295 6.27 11.59 15.38
N LEU A 296 5.31 12.14 14.63
CA LEU A 296 5.18 13.59 14.45
C LEU A 296 4.95 14.30 15.79
N LYS A 297 4.17 13.70 16.71
CA LYS A 297 3.92 14.23 18.06
C LYS A 297 5.19 14.42 18.88
N ILE A 298 6.21 13.58 18.69
CA ILE A 298 7.52 13.69 19.36
C ILE A 298 8.58 14.40 18.51
N GLY A 299 8.17 15.08 17.44
CA GLY A 299 9.00 15.97 16.65
C GLY A 299 9.59 15.36 15.37
N ALA A 300 9.19 14.16 14.94
CA ALA A 300 9.67 13.60 13.68
C ALA A 300 9.32 14.48 12.47
N THR A 301 10.22 14.59 11.49
CA THR A 301 10.01 15.39 10.28
C THR A 301 9.03 14.73 9.32
N PRO A 302 7.90 15.38 8.95
CA PRO A 302 7.02 14.88 7.90
C PRO A 302 7.66 15.08 6.52
N VAL A 303 7.50 14.09 5.64
CA VAL A 303 7.97 14.14 4.25
C VAL A 303 6.81 13.73 3.36
N GLN A 304 6.41 14.62 2.43
CA GLN A 304 5.57 14.28 1.27
C GLN A 304 4.25 13.58 1.60
N LEU A 305 3.62 13.90 2.74
CA LEU A 305 2.40 13.22 3.22
C LEU A 305 1.21 13.34 2.25
N ASP A 306 1.24 14.32 1.36
CA ASP A 306 0.28 14.54 0.26
C ASP A 306 0.52 13.64 -0.97
N LEU A 307 1.68 12.99 -1.07
CA LEU A 307 1.99 12.09 -2.17
C LEU A 307 1.40 10.69 -1.88
N ILE A 308 0.17 10.50 -2.35
CA ILE A 308 -0.61 9.26 -2.23
C ILE A 308 -0.85 8.69 -3.64
N GLN A 309 -0.46 7.43 -3.86
CA GLN A 309 -0.60 6.75 -5.14
C GLN A 309 -1.87 5.90 -5.16
N LEU A 310 -2.56 5.93 -6.30
CA LEU A 310 -3.62 4.98 -6.61
C LEU A 310 -3.07 3.87 -7.52
N GLY A 311 -3.65 2.69 -7.42
CA GLY A 311 -3.37 1.57 -8.31
C GLY A 311 -4.22 1.69 -9.58
N PRO A 312 -3.66 1.99 -10.77
CA PRO A 312 -4.44 2.14 -12.00
C PRO A 312 -5.07 0.84 -12.52
N TRP A 313 -4.68 -0.33 -11.99
CA TRP A 313 -5.05 -1.66 -12.50
C TRP A 313 -6.32 -2.27 -11.91
N SER A 314 -6.92 -1.65 -10.89
CA SER A 314 -8.08 -2.20 -10.20
C SER A 314 -9.38 -2.07 -11.01
N SER A 315 -10.44 -2.73 -10.52
CA SER A 315 -11.78 -2.68 -11.09
C SER A 315 -12.79 -2.07 -10.11
N PRO A 316 -13.80 -1.34 -10.59
CA PRO A 316 -14.94 -0.92 -9.78
C PRO A 316 -15.83 -2.10 -9.35
N ASP A 317 -15.66 -3.28 -9.95
CA ASP A 317 -16.56 -4.44 -9.82
C ASP A 317 -16.18 -5.42 -8.71
N GLU A 318 -15.12 -5.09 -7.97
CA GLU A 318 -14.67 -5.87 -6.82
C GLU A 318 -14.11 -4.96 -5.74
N LYS A 319 -13.92 -5.51 -4.55
CA LYS A 319 -13.34 -4.80 -3.40
C LYS A 319 -11.86 -5.14 -3.22
N GLY A 320 -11.12 -4.23 -2.58
CA GLY A 320 -9.71 -4.48 -2.25
C GLY A 320 -8.84 -4.58 -3.49
N PHE A 321 -7.75 -5.36 -3.38
CA PHE A 321 -6.83 -5.62 -4.49
C PHE A 321 -7.53 -6.35 -5.66
N GLY A 322 -8.34 -7.38 -5.40
CA GLY A 322 -9.13 -8.02 -6.45
C GLY A 322 -8.35 -8.86 -7.48
N ASN A 323 -9.08 -9.57 -8.35
CA ASN A 323 -8.54 -10.43 -9.40
C ASN A 323 -8.12 -9.63 -10.65
N VAL A 324 -8.85 -8.56 -10.97
CA VAL A 324 -8.61 -7.72 -12.16
C VAL A 324 -7.25 -7.04 -12.10
N SER A 325 -6.78 -6.67 -10.90
CA SER A 325 -5.47 -6.08 -10.69
C SER A 325 -4.32 -6.93 -11.25
N GLN A 326 -4.36 -8.23 -10.99
CA GLN A 326 -3.35 -9.15 -11.49
C GLN A 326 -3.57 -9.45 -12.98
N PHE A 327 -4.81 -9.61 -13.43
CA PHE A 327 -5.14 -9.75 -14.86
C PHE A 327 -4.58 -8.58 -15.69
N ASN A 328 -4.84 -7.34 -15.28
CA ASN A 328 -4.34 -6.15 -15.97
C ASN A 328 -2.81 -6.07 -15.95
N THR A 329 -2.18 -6.37 -14.82
CA THR A 329 -0.71 -6.30 -14.71
C THR A 329 0.01 -7.34 -15.55
N ILE A 330 -0.55 -8.55 -15.69
CA ILE A 330 0.10 -9.69 -16.36
C ILE A 330 -0.34 -9.82 -17.83
N ALA A 331 -1.58 -9.47 -18.15
CA ALA A 331 -2.17 -9.69 -19.47
C ALA A 331 -2.72 -8.40 -20.07
N GLY A 332 -3.73 -7.76 -19.46
CA GLY A 332 -4.43 -6.62 -20.06
C GLY A 332 -3.50 -5.50 -20.55
N TYR A 333 -2.59 -5.03 -19.70
CA TYR A 333 -1.67 -3.94 -20.05
C TYR A 333 -0.50 -4.33 -20.95
N PRO A 334 0.28 -5.40 -20.66
CA PRO A 334 1.37 -5.78 -21.56
C PRO A 334 0.87 -6.32 -22.90
N MET A 335 -0.21 -7.10 -22.91
CA MET A 335 -0.65 -7.90 -24.06
C MET A 335 -1.94 -7.39 -24.71
N GLY A 336 -2.53 -6.32 -24.19
CA GLY A 336 -3.81 -5.79 -24.66
C GLY A 336 -3.81 -4.28 -24.82
N ILE A 337 -5.01 -3.71 -24.92
CA ILE A 337 -5.23 -2.27 -25.01
C ILE A 337 -6.29 -1.81 -24.01
N MET A 338 -6.32 -0.52 -23.71
CA MET A 338 -7.35 0.10 -22.87
C MET A 338 -8.01 1.26 -23.62
N VAL A 339 -9.33 1.23 -23.69
CA VAL A 339 -10.14 2.19 -24.47
C VAL A 339 -11.13 2.96 -23.60
N ASP A 340 -11.39 4.20 -23.97
CA ASP A 340 -12.47 5.01 -23.40
C ASP A 340 -13.81 4.42 -23.83
N ALA A 341 -14.67 4.13 -22.86
CA ALA A 341 -15.96 3.48 -23.09
C ALA A 341 -16.90 4.28 -24.01
N ARG A 342 -16.75 5.60 -24.08
CA ARG A 342 -17.60 6.50 -24.88
C ARG A 342 -17.16 6.54 -26.34
N THR A 343 -15.85 6.49 -26.57
CA THR A 343 -15.26 6.74 -27.90
C THR A 343 -14.79 5.47 -28.59
N GLY A 344 -14.51 4.41 -27.83
CA GLY A 344 -13.85 3.20 -28.33
C GLY A 344 -12.36 3.39 -28.64
N LYS A 345 -11.78 4.55 -28.28
CA LYS A 345 -10.40 4.92 -28.60
C LYS A 345 -9.44 4.71 -27.45
N ARG A 346 -8.19 4.33 -27.75
CA ARG A 346 -7.12 4.32 -26.75
C ARG A 346 -6.74 5.75 -26.36
N PHE A 347 -6.46 5.96 -25.08
CA PHE A 347 -6.21 7.29 -24.52
C PHE A 347 -4.95 7.38 -23.66
N THR A 348 -4.29 6.26 -23.37
CA THR A 348 -3.05 6.22 -22.57
C THR A 348 -2.16 5.07 -22.99
N ASN A 349 -0.85 5.23 -22.80
CA ASN A 349 0.09 4.13 -22.87
C ASN A 349 -0.16 3.15 -21.71
N GLU A 350 -0.53 1.92 -22.04
CA GLU A 350 -0.88 0.89 -21.06
C GLU A 350 0.35 0.40 -20.24
N LEU A 351 1.57 0.68 -20.71
CA LEU A 351 2.84 0.37 -20.03
C LEU A 351 3.55 1.59 -19.41
N ALA A 352 2.92 2.78 -19.43
CA ALA A 352 3.45 3.94 -18.75
C ALA A 352 3.58 3.72 -17.22
N ASP A 353 4.28 4.64 -16.54
CA ASP A 353 4.36 4.61 -15.09
C ASP A 353 2.96 4.73 -14.46
N ARG A 354 2.88 4.41 -13.17
CA ARG A 354 1.60 4.32 -12.47
C ARG A 354 0.84 5.65 -12.46
N LYS A 355 1.56 6.77 -12.28
CA LYS A 355 0.91 8.07 -12.12
C LYS A 355 0.38 8.57 -13.46
N ALA A 356 1.15 8.44 -14.54
CA ALA A 356 0.67 8.77 -15.88
C ALA A 356 -0.61 8.00 -16.24
N ARG A 357 -0.66 6.68 -15.96
CA ARG A 357 -1.87 5.86 -16.20
C ARG A 357 -3.02 6.24 -15.27
N GLU A 358 -2.74 6.44 -13.99
CA GLU A 358 -3.73 6.90 -13.00
C GLU A 358 -4.38 8.21 -13.46
N ASP A 359 -3.58 9.23 -13.79
CA ASP A 359 -4.06 10.54 -14.23
C ASP A 359 -4.94 10.41 -15.48
N ALA A 360 -4.52 9.60 -16.44
CA ALA A 360 -5.28 9.37 -17.66
C ALA A 360 -6.62 8.64 -17.42
N ILE A 361 -6.68 7.70 -16.48
CA ILE A 361 -7.92 6.99 -16.11
C ILE A 361 -8.83 7.89 -15.27
N LEU A 362 -8.30 8.64 -14.31
CA LEU A 362 -9.08 9.55 -13.47
C LEU A 362 -9.69 10.71 -14.27
N ALA A 363 -9.07 11.09 -15.39
CA ALA A 363 -9.62 12.04 -16.35
C ALA A 363 -10.84 11.49 -17.11
N GLN A 364 -11.09 10.17 -17.07
CA GLN A 364 -12.27 9.55 -17.68
C GLN A 364 -13.49 9.76 -16.78
N ARG A 365 -14.06 10.96 -16.86
CA ARG A 365 -15.28 11.36 -16.16
C ARG A 365 -16.29 11.97 -17.12
N ASP A 366 -17.56 11.88 -16.77
CA ASP A 366 -18.64 12.59 -17.46
C ASP A 366 -18.67 14.07 -17.05
N GLU A 367 -19.59 14.85 -17.66
CA GLU A 367 -19.77 16.27 -17.39
C GLU A 367 -20.18 16.57 -15.94
N GLN A 368 -20.70 15.57 -15.23
CA GLN A 368 -21.09 15.64 -13.82
C GLN A 368 -19.98 15.15 -12.88
N GLY A 369 -18.80 14.82 -13.43
CA GLY A 369 -17.64 14.34 -12.67
C GLY A 369 -17.73 12.87 -12.26
N LYS A 370 -18.73 12.10 -12.71
CA LYS A 370 -18.86 10.69 -12.39
C LYS A 370 -17.88 9.85 -13.20
N PRO A 371 -17.36 8.74 -12.63
CA PRO A 371 -16.48 7.82 -13.34
C PRO A 371 -17.08 7.28 -14.64
N VAL A 372 -16.32 7.34 -15.73
CA VAL A 372 -16.57 6.59 -16.97
C VAL A 372 -15.51 5.52 -17.04
N TYR A 373 -15.88 4.28 -16.71
CA TYR A 373 -14.93 3.18 -16.56
C TYR A 373 -14.34 2.75 -17.91
N PRO A 374 -13.01 2.86 -18.13
CA PRO A 374 -12.37 2.34 -19.32
C PRO A 374 -12.49 0.82 -19.41
N ILE A 375 -12.43 0.31 -20.63
CA ILE A 375 -12.42 -1.12 -20.90
C ILE A 375 -11.00 -1.54 -21.28
N CYS A 376 -10.40 -2.42 -20.49
CA CYS A 376 -9.12 -3.04 -20.82
C CYS A 376 -9.36 -4.48 -21.27
N PHE A 377 -8.75 -4.88 -22.38
CA PHE A 377 -8.92 -6.23 -22.90
C PHE A 377 -7.70 -6.73 -23.67
N THR A 378 -7.57 -8.05 -23.72
CA THR A 378 -6.62 -8.79 -24.58
C THR A 378 -7.32 -10.04 -25.11
N ASN A 379 -6.67 -10.82 -25.97
CA ASN A 379 -7.20 -12.10 -26.44
C ASN A 379 -6.63 -13.30 -25.66
N LYS A 380 -7.03 -14.50 -26.08
CA LYS A 380 -6.60 -15.78 -25.51
C LYS A 380 -5.09 -15.93 -25.40
N GLU A 381 -4.35 -15.48 -26.41
CA GLU A 381 -2.88 -15.58 -26.39
C GLU A 381 -2.27 -14.65 -25.34
N GLY A 382 -2.75 -13.41 -25.25
CA GLY A 382 -2.31 -12.46 -24.22
C GLY A 382 -2.72 -12.86 -22.80
N ALA A 383 -3.85 -13.56 -22.67
CA ALA A 383 -4.37 -14.03 -21.39
C ALA A 383 -3.73 -15.33 -20.87
N LYS A 384 -2.89 -16.03 -21.65
CA LYS A 384 -2.39 -17.37 -21.31
C LYS A 384 -1.69 -17.48 -19.95
N ASN A 385 -1.06 -16.39 -19.50
CA ASN A 385 -0.33 -16.32 -18.25
C ASN A 385 -1.13 -15.67 -17.10
N ALA A 386 -2.37 -15.26 -17.34
CA ALA A 386 -3.22 -14.58 -16.35
C ALA A 386 -3.84 -15.58 -15.36
N GLN A 387 -3.11 -15.87 -14.29
CA GLN A 387 -3.51 -16.84 -13.26
C GLN A 387 -4.85 -16.49 -12.56
N SER A 388 -5.18 -15.20 -12.47
CA SER A 388 -6.42 -14.69 -11.86
C SER A 388 -7.62 -14.73 -12.80
N LEU A 389 -7.45 -14.93 -14.11
CA LEU A 389 -8.54 -14.87 -15.07
C LEU A 389 -9.67 -15.87 -14.77
N PRO A 390 -9.42 -17.15 -14.42
CA PRO A 390 -10.49 -18.07 -14.08
C PRO A 390 -11.35 -17.58 -12.90
N ALA A 391 -10.71 -17.00 -11.87
CA ALA A 391 -11.41 -16.42 -10.74
C ALA A 391 -12.18 -15.15 -11.14
N ALA A 392 -11.57 -14.29 -11.95
CA ALA A 392 -12.21 -13.07 -12.44
C ALA A 392 -13.48 -13.37 -13.26
N LEU A 393 -13.43 -14.38 -14.14
CA LEU A 393 -14.60 -14.86 -14.90
C LEU A 393 -15.66 -15.46 -13.96
N LYS A 394 -15.25 -16.33 -13.02
CA LYS A 394 -16.16 -16.96 -12.05
C LYS A 394 -16.92 -15.93 -11.22
N TYR A 395 -16.24 -14.89 -10.76
CA TYR A 395 -16.84 -13.81 -9.95
C TYR A 395 -17.48 -12.70 -10.80
N GLN A 396 -17.51 -12.85 -12.13
CA GLN A 396 -18.13 -11.91 -13.06
C GLN A 396 -17.56 -10.48 -12.95
N VAL A 397 -16.24 -10.40 -12.74
CA VAL A 397 -15.46 -9.15 -12.76
C VAL A 397 -14.55 -9.07 -14.00
N ALA A 398 -14.57 -10.12 -14.82
CA ALA A 398 -14.07 -10.17 -16.19
C ALA A 398 -15.09 -10.90 -17.07
N TRP A 399 -15.05 -10.63 -18.37
CA TRP A 399 -15.98 -11.20 -19.36
C TRP A 399 -15.22 -11.76 -20.57
N GLN A 400 -15.74 -12.82 -21.16
CA GLN A 400 -15.21 -13.45 -22.38
C GLN A 400 -16.15 -13.20 -23.57
N PHE A 401 -15.58 -12.91 -24.73
CA PHE A 401 -16.29 -12.69 -25.98
C PHE A 401 -15.61 -13.40 -27.13
N ASP A 402 -16.36 -14.05 -28.02
CA ASP A 402 -15.75 -14.75 -29.17
C ASP A 402 -15.30 -13.75 -30.24
N THR A 403 -15.97 -12.60 -30.33
CA THR A 403 -15.67 -11.55 -31.32
C THR A 403 -15.52 -10.17 -30.68
N LEU A 404 -14.77 -9.29 -31.35
CA LEU A 404 -14.63 -7.89 -30.93
C LEU A 404 -15.98 -7.15 -30.93
N LYS A 405 -16.88 -7.52 -31.84
CA LYS A 405 -18.23 -6.96 -31.92
C LYS A 405 -19.06 -7.31 -30.68
N GLN A 406 -19.02 -8.55 -30.20
CA GLN A 406 -19.70 -8.95 -28.97
C GLN A 406 -19.16 -8.19 -27.74
N LEU A 407 -17.84 -7.98 -27.67
CA LEU A 407 -17.23 -7.16 -26.62
C LEU A 407 -17.75 -5.72 -26.70
N ALA A 408 -17.74 -5.13 -27.90
CA ALA A 408 -18.24 -3.77 -28.12
C ALA A 408 -19.71 -3.62 -27.71
N ASP A 409 -20.56 -4.57 -28.11
CA ASP A 409 -21.98 -4.54 -27.78
C ASP A 409 -22.23 -4.66 -26.28
N HIS A 410 -21.48 -5.50 -25.57
CA HIS A 410 -21.61 -5.69 -24.13
C HIS A 410 -21.31 -4.41 -23.33
N PHE A 411 -20.27 -3.67 -23.71
CA PHE A 411 -19.87 -2.43 -23.03
C PHE A 411 -20.37 -1.16 -23.72
N ALA A 412 -21.23 -1.28 -24.72
CA ALA A 412 -21.73 -0.18 -25.54
C ALA A 412 -20.62 0.68 -26.19
N LEU A 413 -19.52 0.05 -26.63
CA LEU A 413 -18.42 0.72 -27.31
C LEU A 413 -18.78 1.04 -28.78
N PRO A 414 -18.34 2.18 -29.34
CA PRO A 414 -18.42 2.43 -30.76
C PRO A 414 -17.54 1.44 -31.57
N TYR A 415 -18.17 0.40 -32.13
CA TYR A 415 -17.46 -0.71 -32.80
C TYR A 415 -16.49 -0.25 -33.89
N GLU A 416 -16.91 0.67 -34.76
CA GLU A 416 -16.06 1.17 -35.87
C GLU A 416 -14.79 1.86 -35.38
N ASN A 417 -14.85 2.58 -34.26
CA ASN A 417 -13.67 3.20 -33.68
C ASN A 417 -12.77 2.15 -33.01
N LEU A 418 -13.38 1.20 -32.30
CA LEU A 418 -12.66 0.13 -31.63
C LEU A 418 -11.90 -0.75 -32.64
N GLN A 419 -12.53 -1.10 -33.76
CA GLN A 419 -11.89 -1.89 -34.83
C GLN A 419 -10.65 -1.17 -35.38
N LYS A 420 -10.77 0.14 -35.67
CA LYS A 420 -9.63 0.95 -36.15
C LYS A 420 -8.47 0.98 -35.16
N GLU A 421 -8.75 1.06 -33.86
CA GLU A 421 -7.71 1.05 -32.82
C GLU A 421 -7.01 -0.30 -32.70
N VAL A 422 -7.76 -1.39 -32.87
CA VAL A 422 -7.19 -2.75 -32.94
C VAL A 422 -6.32 -2.89 -34.19
N ASP A 423 -6.75 -2.39 -35.35
CA ASP A 423 -5.99 -2.45 -36.60
C ASP A 423 -4.69 -1.64 -36.53
N GLU A 424 -4.75 -0.41 -35.99
CA GLU A 424 -3.56 0.43 -35.75
C GLU A 424 -2.60 -0.22 -34.77
N TYR A 425 -3.11 -0.78 -33.66
CA TYR A 425 -2.29 -1.49 -32.68
C TYR A 425 -1.60 -2.71 -33.30
N ASN A 426 -2.35 -3.53 -34.05
CA ASN A 426 -1.81 -4.71 -34.71
C ASN A 426 -0.73 -4.36 -35.75
N THR A 427 -0.87 -3.21 -36.42
CA THR A 427 0.17 -2.69 -37.32
C THR A 427 1.46 -2.37 -36.57
N ALA A 428 1.36 -1.70 -35.41
CA ALA A 428 2.53 -1.42 -34.57
C ALA A 428 3.18 -2.71 -34.03
N VAL A 429 2.37 -3.69 -33.62
CA VAL A 429 2.86 -5.01 -33.17
C VAL A 429 3.58 -5.74 -34.30
N ALA A 430 3.03 -5.76 -35.51
CA ALA A 430 3.67 -6.40 -36.67
C ALA A 430 5.02 -5.74 -37.01
N ASN A 431 5.14 -4.43 -36.82
CA ASN A 431 6.37 -3.68 -37.02
C ASN A 431 7.35 -3.77 -35.83
N GLY A 432 6.92 -4.32 -34.70
CA GLY A 432 7.68 -4.34 -33.43
C GLY A 432 7.93 -2.96 -32.81
N SER A 433 7.33 -1.89 -33.37
CA SER A 433 7.54 -0.49 -32.95
C SER A 433 6.45 0.42 -33.53
N GLY A 434 6.47 1.71 -33.19
CA GLY A 434 5.61 2.72 -33.81
C GLY A 434 4.21 2.88 -33.21
N ASP A 435 3.99 2.40 -31.98
CA ASP A 435 2.73 2.64 -31.27
C ASP A 435 2.53 4.15 -31.02
N ARG A 436 1.36 4.69 -31.42
CA ARG A 436 1.07 6.14 -31.34
C ARG A 436 1.06 6.71 -29.92
N LEU A 437 0.86 5.85 -28.91
CA LEU A 437 0.87 6.22 -27.50
C LEU A 437 2.23 5.94 -26.85
N GLY A 438 3.21 5.46 -27.61
CA GLY A 438 4.55 5.13 -27.14
C GLY A 438 4.60 3.87 -26.29
N LYS A 439 3.61 2.97 -26.38
CA LYS A 439 3.69 1.65 -25.74
C LYS A 439 4.80 0.84 -26.41
N ASP A 440 5.66 0.22 -25.60
CA ASP A 440 6.60 -0.79 -26.11
C ASP A 440 5.82 -2.03 -26.57
N VAL A 441 5.85 -2.28 -27.88
CA VAL A 441 5.15 -3.38 -28.53
C VAL A 441 6.09 -4.50 -28.99
N SER A 442 7.39 -4.42 -28.65
CA SER A 442 8.38 -5.45 -29.02
C SER A 442 8.06 -6.84 -28.45
N ARG A 443 7.28 -6.89 -27.35
CA ARG A 443 6.83 -8.12 -26.67
C ARG A 443 5.31 -8.29 -26.66
N ALA A 444 4.61 -7.44 -27.41
CA ALA A 444 3.16 -7.47 -27.51
C ALA A 444 2.67 -8.57 -28.48
N ILE A 445 1.36 -8.74 -28.54
CA ILE A 445 0.69 -9.75 -29.37
C ILE A 445 -0.39 -9.08 -30.22
N SER A 446 -0.70 -9.71 -31.36
CA SER A 446 -1.81 -9.28 -32.22
C SER A 446 -3.15 -9.58 -31.54
N LEU A 447 -4.08 -8.63 -31.61
CA LEU A 447 -5.47 -8.72 -31.15
C LEU A 447 -6.45 -9.03 -32.29
N ALA A 448 -5.95 -9.50 -33.44
CA ALA A 448 -6.78 -9.80 -34.62
C ALA A 448 -7.81 -10.92 -34.39
N GLU A 449 -7.51 -11.87 -33.50
CA GLU A 449 -8.38 -13.02 -33.23
C GLU A 449 -8.77 -13.12 -31.75
N GLY A 450 -10.01 -13.53 -31.52
CA GLY A 450 -10.54 -13.87 -30.20
C GLY A 450 -10.22 -15.31 -29.76
N PRO A 451 -10.83 -15.80 -28.67
CA PRO A 451 -11.73 -15.04 -27.81
C PRO A 451 -11.00 -13.93 -27.05
N TYR A 452 -11.74 -12.86 -26.76
CA TYR A 452 -11.31 -11.69 -26.01
C TYR A 452 -11.73 -11.80 -24.54
N PHE A 453 -10.88 -11.29 -23.66
CA PHE A 453 -11.14 -11.17 -22.23
C PHE A 453 -11.05 -9.70 -21.84
N ALA A 454 -12.12 -9.16 -21.26
CA ALA A 454 -12.24 -7.73 -20.96
C ALA A 454 -12.63 -7.49 -19.51
N VAL A 455 -12.23 -6.33 -18.98
CA VAL A 455 -12.52 -5.85 -17.63
C VAL A 455 -12.80 -4.35 -17.65
N ARG A 456 -13.62 -3.87 -16.70
CA ARG A 456 -13.71 -2.45 -16.37
C ARG A 456 -12.56 -2.05 -15.47
N VAL A 457 -12.01 -0.85 -15.69
CA VAL A 457 -10.86 -0.34 -14.95
C VAL A 457 -11.27 0.89 -14.14
N TRP A 458 -10.87 0.95 -12.88
CA TRP A 458 -10.94 2.15 -12.07
C TRP A 458 -9.88 2.15 -10.97
N PRO A 459 -9.15 3.26 -10.72
CA PRO A 459 -8.09 3.29 -9.73
C PRO A 459 -8.62 3.18 -8.30
N LYS A 460 -7.78 2.67 -7.39
CA LYS A 460 -8.05 2.58 -5.95
C LYS A 460 -6.86 3.08 -5.16
N VAL A 461 -7.07 3.64 -3.97
CA VAL A 461 -5.96 4.07 -3.10
C VAL A 461 -5.04 2.89 -2.79
N HIS A 462 -3.73 3.07 -2.92
CA HIS A 462 -2.80 1.94 -2.95
C HIS A 462 -1.59 2.09 -2.04
N TYR A 463 -0.88 3.22 -2.11
CA TYR A 463 0.38 3.39 -1.39
C TYR A 463 0.58 4.84 -0.98
N THR A 464 1.15 5.09 0.18
CA THR A 464 1.48 6.45 0.64
C THR A 464 2.99 6.64 0.56
N MET A 465 3.46 7.45 -0.39
CA MET A 465 4.91 7.67 -0.59
C MET A 465 5.51 8.57 0.49
N GLY A 466 4.67 9.41 1.10
CA GLY A 466 5.05 10.21 2.25
C GLY A 466 5.02 9.44 3.56
N GLY A 467 5.76 9.96 4.53
CA GLY A 467 5.90 9.40 5.86
C GLY A 467 6.83 10.27 6.72
N VAL A 468 7.57 9.64 7.63
CA VAL A 468 8.61 10.33 8.41
C VAL A 468 9.95 10.33 7.68
N GLN A 469 10.73 11.40 7.88
CA GLN A 469 12.10 11.47 7.36
C GLN A 469 13.02 10.54 8.13
N ILE A 470 13.88 9.85 7.40
CA ILE A 470 15.00 9.06 7.93
C ILE A 470 16.32 9.49 7.30
N ASN A 471 17.42 9.15 7.95
CA ASN A 471 18.76 9.19 7.34
C ASN A 471 19.13 7.82 6.71
N PRO A 472 20.28 7.70 6.03
CA PRO A 472 20.77 6.43 5.47
C PRO A 472 20.91 5.26 6.45
N ASN A 473 20.93 5.54 7.76
CA ASN A 473 20.96 4.55 8.84
C ASN A 473 19.56 4.18 9.38
N ALA A 474 18.50 4.60 8.67
CA ALA A 474 17.10 4.43 9.05
C ALA A 474 16.68 5.09 10.38
N GLN A 475 17.49 6.04 10.90
CA GLN A 475 17.13 6.80 12.10
C GLN A 475 16.14 7.90 11.74
N VAL A 476 15.10 8.06 12.55
CA VAL A 476 14.09 9.12 12.35
C VAL A 476 14.70 10.48 12.69
N LEU A 477 14.50 11.46 11.82
CA LEU A 477 15.03 12.82 12.01
C LEU A 477 14.02 13.74 12.68
N ASN A 478 14.52 14.62 13.54
CA ASN A 478 13.74 15.64 14.23
C ASN A 478 13.55 16.90 13.37
N SER A 479 12.34 17.43 13.32
CA SER A 479 11.95 18.59 12.50
C SER A 479 12.66 19.89 12.89
N LEU A 480 12.98 20.06 14.18
CA LEU A 480 13.56 21.29 14.71
C LEU A 480 15.08 21.29 14.59
N THR A 481 15.72 20.14 14.84
CA THR A 481 17.18 20.05 14.92
C THR A 481 17.84 19.45 13.68
N GLY A 482 17.09 18.70 12.87
CA GLY A 482 17.64 17.88 11.78
C GLY A 482 18.45 16.67 12.25
N ASN A 483 18.61 16.48 13.56
CA ASN A 483 19.36 15.37 14.15
C ASN A 483 18.46 14.14 14.38
N PRO A 484 19.04 12.94 14.49
CA PRO A 484 18.31 11.75 14.89
C PRO A 484 17.58 11.90 16.23
N ILE A 485 16.33 11.45 16.27
CA ILE A 485 15.63 11.17 17.53
C ILE A 485 16.26 9.90 18.11
N GLN A 486 16.95 10.02 19.23
CA GLN A 486 17.71 8.92 19.81
C GLN A 486 16.79 7.75 20.19
N GLY A 487 17.22 6.53 19.88
CA GLY A 487 16.46 5.30 20.11
C GLY A 487 15.30 5.06 19.14
N LEU A 488 15.11 5.88 18.10
CA LEU A 488 14.00 5.75 17.15
C LEU A 488 14.46 5.55 15.70
N TYR A 489 13.96 4.46 15.10
CA TYR A 489 14.19 4.08 13.71
C TYR A 489 12.85 3.89 12.99
N ALA A 490 12.86 3.95 11.66
CA ALA A 490 11.70 3.65 10.84
C ALA A 490 12.09 3.02 9.49
N ALA A 491 11.28 2.09 8.99
CA ALA A 491 11.52 1.42 7.72
C ALA A 491 10.24 1.01 6.99
N GLY A 492 10.30 0.98 5.65
CA GLY A 492 9.17 0.70 4.77
C GLY A 492 8.23 1.90 4.57
N GLU A 493 6.97 1.62 4.23
CA GLU A 493 5.95 2.62 3.83
C GLU A 493 5.61 3.68 4.90
N VAL A 494 6.05 3.49 6.15
CA VAL A 494 5.92 4.52 7.20
C VAL A 494 6.88 5.70 6.97
N THR A 495 7.89 5.52 6.12
CA THR A 495 8.92 6.52 5.81
C THR A 495 8.61 7.25 4.50
N GLY A 496 9.05 8.51 4.41
CA GLY A 496 8.96 9.31 3.19
C GLY A 496 10.33 9.52 2.54
N GLY A 497 10.34 9.80 1.24
CA GLY A 497 11.57 10.14 0.49
C GLY A 497 12.00 9.15 -0.59
N PRO A 498 12.04 7.82 -0.38
CA PRO A 498 12.57 6.89 -1.39
C PRO A 498 11.83 6.94 -2.74
N HIS A 499 10.53 7.19 -2.74
CA HIS A 499 9.67 7.00 -3.92
C HIS A 499 9.24 8.29 -4.64
N GLY A 500 9.43 9.45 -4.01
CA GLY A 500 9.00 10.74 -4.56
C GLY A 500 7.51 10.75 -4.98
N ALA A 501 7.21 11.39 -6.12
CA ALA A 501 5.85 11.56 -6.62
C ALA A 501 5.11 10.29 -7.03
N SER A 502 5.81 9.20 -7.33
CA SER A 502 5.18 7.96 -7.77
C SER A 502 6.11 6.80 -7.52
N ARG A 503 5.66 5.89 -6.66
CA ARG A 503 6.36 4.63 -6.44
C ARG A 503 6.29 3.74 -7.69
N LEU A 504 7.46 3.27 -8.15
CA LEU A 504 7.54 2.30 -9.21
C LEU A 504 7.04 0.90 -8.75
N GLY A 505 6.52 0.09 -9.67
CA GLY A 505 6.09 -1.28 -9.36
C GLY A 505 7.21 -2.09 -8.71
N SER A 506 6.86 -3.06 -7.85
CA SER A 506 7.78 -3.97 -7.14
C SER A 506 8.89 -3.35 -6.25
N CYS A 507 9.08 -2.02 -6.26
CA CYS A 507 10.09 -1.33 -5.43
C CYS A 507 9.69 -1.16 -3.95
N ALA A 508 8.41 -1.31 -3.57
CA ALA A 508 8.00 -1.29 -2.15
C ALA A 508 8.57 -2.48 -1.36
N VAL A 509 8.70 -3.63 -2.02
CA VAL A 509 9.27 -4.84 -1.38
C VAL A 509 10.76 -4.64 -1.15
N ALA A 510 11.46 -4.08 -2.14
CA ALA A 510 12.85 -3.67 -2.01
C ALA A 510 13.04 -2.68 -0.85
N ASP A 511 12.20 -1.64 -0.78
CA ASP A 511 12.22 -0.63 0.29
C ASP A 511 12.10 -1.29 1.66
N GLY A 512 11.01 -2.04 1.88
CA GLY A 512 10.80 -2.71 3.15
C GLY A 512 11.96 -3.62 3.56
N LEU A 513 12.44 -4.48 2.65
CA LEU A 513 13.51 -5.43 2.97
C LEU A 513 14.86 -4.73 3.21
N VAL A 514 15.25 -3.78 2.37
CA VAL A 514 16.55 -3.09 2.47
C VAL A 514 16.59 -2.19 3.69
N LEU A 515 15.63 -1.26 3.84
CA LEU A 515 15.63 -0.33 4.97
C LEU A 515 15.36 -1.04 6.29
N GLY A 516 14.55 -2.10 6.28
CA GLY A 516 14.34 -2.94 7.47
C GLY A 516 15.64 -3.58 7.96
N ARG A 517 16.42 -4.19 7.06
CA ARG A 517 17.75 -4.73 7.40
C ARG A 517 18.66 -3.64 7.95
N ILE A 518 18.75 -2.49 7.28
CA ILE A 518 19.60 -1.38 7.72
C ILE A 518 19.24 -0.92 9.14
N ALA A 519 17.94 -0.75 9.43
CA ALA A 519 17.49 -0.39 10.77
C ALA A 519 17.89 -1.44 11.81
N GLY A 520 17.70 -2.74 11.50
CA GLY A 520 18.05 -3.85 12.37
C GLY A 520 19.56 -4.00 12.62
N ALA A 521 20.39 -3.77 11.60
CA ALA A 521 21.84 -3.78 11.73
C ALA A 521 22.34 -2.56 12.52
N HIS A 522 21.83 -1.36 12.22
CA HIS A 522 22.31 -0.13 12.85
C HIS A 522 21.89 -0.03 14.32
N VAL A 523 20.68 -0.46 14.70
CA VAL A 523 20.29 -0.46 16.12
C VAL A 523 21.24 -1.35 16.96
N ALA A 524 21.78 -2.41 16.37
CA ALA A 524 22.71 -3.31 17.04
C ALA A 524 24.13 -2.73 17.25
N THR A 525 24.46 -1.61 16.61
CA THR A 525 25.73 -0.90 16.86
C THR A 525 25.62 0.16 17.95
N GLN A 526 24.40 0.43 18.44
CA GLN A 526 24.18 1.43 19.47
C GLN A 526 24.54 0.89 20.86
N THR A 527 24.75 1.81 21.80
CA THR A 527 24.92 1.47 23.22
C THR A 527 23.56 1.33 23.90
N ALA A 528 23.40 0.33 24.75
CA ALA A 528 22.20 0.18 25.56
C ALA A 528 21.96 1.44 26.41
N ASN A 529 20.71 1.88 26.50
CA ASN A 529 20.33 3.02 27.31
C ASN A 529 20.65 2.73 28.79
N PRO A 530 21.31 3.66 29.52
CA PRO A 530 21.71 3.47 30.91
C PRO A 530 20.54 3.17 31.86
N LEU A 531 19.30 3.53 31.47
CA LEU A 531 18.10 3.18 32.23
C LEU A 531 17.96 1.66 32.43
N PHE A 532 18.58 0.85 31.57
CA PHE A 532 18.56 -0.61 31.64
C PHE A 532 19.90 -1.25 32.05
N SER A 533 20.92 -0.45 32.40
CA SER A 533 22.20 -0.97 32.88
C SER A 533 22.19 -1.15 34.40
N THR A 534 22.28 -2.42 34.83
CA THR A 534 22.43 -2.96 36.20
C THR A 534 21.20 -3.03 37.13
N SER A 535 20.82 -4.29 37.45
CA SER A 535 20.01 -4.81 38.57
C SER A 535 18.61 -4.25 38.84
N ASP A 536 17.65 -4.47 37.95
CA ASP A 536 16.22 -4.56 38.30
C ASP A 536 15.71 -6.01 38.25
N SER A 537 16.58 -6.98 38.60
CA SER A 537 16.20 -8.37 38.86
C SER A 537 15.43 -8.56 40.17
N ASP A 538 15.25 -7.50 40.97
CA ASP A 538 14.91 -7.65 42.40
C ASP A 538 13.57 -7.02 42.81
N ASN A 539 12.61 -6.83 41.88
CA ASN A 539 11.22 -6.50 42.26
C ASN A 539 10.21 -7.05 41.24
N ALA A 540 10.10 -8.38 41.18
CA ALA A 540 8.95 -9.09 40.61
C ALA A 540 7.92 -9.35 41.70
#